data_AF-A0AAQ1UFY2-F1
#
_entry.id   AF-A0AAQ1UFY2-F1
#
_cell.length_a   1.000
_cell.length_b   1.000
_cell.length_c   1.000
_cell.angle_alpha   90.00
_cell.angle_beta   90.00
_cell.angle_gamma   90.00
#
_symmetry.space_group_name_H-M   'P 1'
#
loop_
_entity.id
_entity.type
_entity.pdbx_description
1 polymer ?
#
loop_
_entity_poly.entity_id
_entity_poly.type
_entity_poly.pdbx_seq_one_letter_code
_entity_poly.pdbx_strand_id
1 'polypeptide(L)'
;MKKFFLFLLVSSLLSVAVGAQTACPNKCGRPCPQAGVSSKSSGKVYLFAGFREPALDGLRLLYSRDGLHWDSIPGIILRPEIGNDGLFYSHAEQRWVEPKFYPHPIMRDPSIVQGPDGTFHLVWTLAWEGEKAFGYASSRDLIHWSEQRRIPVMTDSITNNVWAPEVFYDEQLDSFFVIWSSALPRSRYTAADSLGINNAQRMYYLTTKDFRTFSKVKPYYDPGFNCIDGFLVKRAPGDYIFILKDNRKPGFSNLFCVFGHSPNGPFDHPSARFAPTYSEGPCVVKVGEEYLIYYDAYREGRFGAVSTRDFLHFTPADHRISLPAGHKHGTIITVDESRLCALLRHASSR
;
A
#
# COMPACT_ATOMS: atom_id res chain seq x y z
N MET A 1 16.17 18.03 46.04
CA MET A 1 17.18 16.96 46.18
C MET A 1 16.93 15.89 45.12
N LYS A 2 17.64 15.96 43.98
CA LYS A 2 17.59 14.95 42.92
C LYS A 2 18.74 13.97 43.17
N LYS A 3 18.45 12.69 43.39
CA LYS A 3 19.48 11.65 43.48
C LYS A 3 19.75 11.08 42.09
N PHE A 4 20.99 11.28 41.65
CA PHE A 4 21.66 10.56 40.58
C PHE A 4 21.77 9.07 40.93
N PHE A 5 21.60 8.19 39.94
CA PHE A 5 22.23 6.87 39.96
C PHE A 5 22.97 6.66 38.65
N LEU A 6 24.29 6.66 38.77
CA LEU A 6 25.28 6.30 37.77
C LEU A 6 25.67 4.85 38.08
N PHE A 7 25.62 3.95 37.09
CA PHE A 7 26.26 2.65 37.19
C PHE A 7 27.18 2.47 35.97
N LEU A 8 28.49 2.49 36.24
CA LEU A 8 29.50 1.85 35.41
C LEU A 8 29.51 0.35 35.73
N LEU A 9 29.69 -0.49 34.72
CA LEU A 9 30.37 -1.77 34.89
C LEU A 9 31.26 -2.05 33.69
N VAL A 10 32.48 -2.53 34.00
CA VAL A 10 33.60 -2.81 33.09
C VAL A 10 33.89 -4.32 33.11
N SER A 11 34.42 -4.81 31.99
CA SER A 11 35.04 -6.14 31.74
C SER A 11 34.05 -7.31 31.58
N SER A 12 34.33 -8.37 30.83
CA SER A 12 35.60 -8.92 30.32
C SER A 12 35.32 -9.90 29.16
N LEU A 13 36.30 -10.09 28.28
CA LEU A 13 36.36 -11.13 27.25
C LEU A 13 36.46 -12.52 27.87
N LEU A 14 35.70 -13.50 27.35
CA LEU A 14 36.10 -14.91 27.35
C LEU A 14 35.47 -15.63 26.14
N SER A 15 36.33 -16.15 25.26
CA SER A 15 35.99 -17.04 24.15
C SER A 15 35.61 -18.43 24.66
N VAL A 16 34.51 -18.99 24.16
CA VAL A 16 34.30 -20.44 24.10
C VAL A 16 33.69 -20.78 22.75
N ALA A 17 34.44 -21.55 21.95
CA ALA A 17 33.97 -22.17 20.73
C ALA A 17 33.06 -23.35 21.09
N VAL A 18 31.86 -23.40 20.51
CA VAL A 18 31.04 -24.61 20.43
C VAL A 18 30.59 -24.76 18.98
N GLY A 19 31.13 -25.79 18.33
CA GLY A 19 30.62 -26.26 17.05
C GLY A 19 29.26 -26.93 17.28
N ALA A 20 28.26 -26.47 16.55
CA ALA A 20 26.99 -27.18 16.39
C ALA A 20 26.61 -27.12 14.92
N GLN A 21 26.81 -28.25 14.23
CA GLN A 21 26.18 -28.54 12.95
C GLN A 21 24.66 -28.52 13.17
N THR A 22 23.98 -27.53 12.62
CA THR A 22 22.53 -27.55 12.47
C THR A 22 22.20 -27.61 10.99
N ALA A 23 21.67 -28.76 10.59
CA ALA A 23 21.17 -29.01 9.25
C ALA A 23 19.98 -28.08 8.97
N CYS A 24 20.07 -27.30 7.89
CA CYS A 24 18.91 -26.61 7.32
C CYS A 24 17.95 -27.63 6.71
N PRO A 25 16.65 -27.67 7.08
CA PRO A 25 15.67 -28.41 6.33
C PRO A 25 15.31 -27.62 5.06
N ASN A 26 16.03 -27.91 3.97
CA ASN A 26 15.64 -27.50 2.62
C ASN A 26 14.34 -28.22 2.21
N LYS A 27 13.22 -27.49 2.17
CA LYS A 27 12.02 -27.87 1.40
C LYS A 27 11.36 -26.64 0.76
N CYS A 28 12.01 -26.08 -0.26
CA CYS A 28 11.33 -25.30 -1.30
C CYS A 28 11.86 -25.77 -2.67
N GLY A 29 11.31 -26.88 -3.14
CA GLY A 29 11.74 -27.55 -4.36
C GLY A 29 10.82 -27.27 -5.54
N ARG A 30 10.98 -26.11 -6.18
CA ARG A 30 11.02 -26.02 -7.65
C ARG A 30 12.05 -24.95 -8.03
N PRO A 31 13.23 -25.34 -8.54
CA PRO A 31 14.21 -24.37 -9.01
C PRO A 31 13.67 -23.60 -10.20
N CYS A 32 13.95 -22.29 -10.26
CA CYS A 32 13.85 -21.55 -11.51
C CYS A 32 14.69 -22.28 -12.58
N PRO A 33 14.19 -22.47 -13.81
CA PRO A 33 14.97 -23.12 -14.86
C PRO A 33 16.32 -22.41 -15.03
N GLN A 34 17.41 -23.17 -14.94
CA GLN A 34 18.74 -22.66 -15.23
C GLN A 34 18.84 -22.28 -16.71
N ALA A 35 19.66 -21.26 -16.99
CA ALA A 35 19.92 -20.74 -18.33
C ALA A 35 20.51 -21.86 -19.20
N GLY A 36 19.68 -22.46 -20.04
CA GLY A 36 20.07 -23.61 -20.84
C GLY A 36 18.93 -24.52 -21.28
N VAL A 37 17.66 -24.20 -21.02
CA VAL A 37 16.52 -24.81 -21.72
C VAL A 37 15.44 -23.73 -21.90
N SER A 38 15.05 -23.50 -23.14
CA SER A 38 13.85 -22.74 -23.51
C SER A 38 12.63 -23.42 -22.90
N SER A 39 12.21 -22.98 -21.70
CA SER A 39 10.89 -23.32 -21.17
C SER A 39 10.07 -22.04 -21.11
N LYS A 40 9.20 -21.86 -22.12
CA LYS A 40 8.03 -20.99 -22.06
C LYS A 40 7.17 -21.41 -20.87
N SER A 41 7.42 -20.88 -19.68
CA SER A 41 6.35 -20.75 -18.69
C SER A 41 5.71 -19.39 -18.93
N SER A 42 4.77 -19.36 -19.89
CA SER A 42 3.91 -18.20 -20.13
C SER A 42 2.80 -18.10 -19.08
N GLY A 43 3.14 -18.39 -17.81
CA GLY A 43 2.20 -18.31 -16.69
C GLY A 43 2.11 -16.88 -16.17
N LYS A 44 0.91 -16.47 -15.77
CA LYS A 44 0.72 -15.27 -14.97
C LYS A 44 0.93 -15.61 -13.49
N VAL A 45 1.55 -14.70 -12.76
CA VAL A 45 1.78 -14.78 -11.31
C VAL A 45 1.41 -13.45 -10.67
N TYR A 46 1.24 -13.46 -9.36
CA TYR A 46 0.88 -12.27 -8.59
C TYR A 46 2.09 -11.78 -7.79
N LEU A 47 2.27 -10.46 -7.77
CA LEU A 47 3.19 -9.79 -6.86
C LEU A 47 2.38 -8.91 -5.92
N PHE A 48 2.75 -8.87 -4.63
CA PHE A 48 2.13 -7.99 -3.64
C PHE A 48 3.16 -6.96 -3.17
N ALA A 49 2.97 -5.72 -3.60
CA ALA A 49 3.70 -4.58 -3.09
C ALA A 49 3.29 -4.29 -1.65
N GLY A 50 4.27 -3.97 -0.81
CA GLY A 50 3.99 -3.53 0.54
C GLY A 50 5.26 -3.05 1.22
N PHE A 51 5.15 -2.87 2.52
CA PHE A 51 6.24 -2.43 3.38
C PHE A 51 6.16 -3.19 4.70
N ARG A 52 7.06 -2.85 5.64
CA ARG A 52 6.95 -3.26 7.05
C ARG A 52 7.00 -2.03 7.92
N GLU A 53 6.22 -2.01 8.99
CA GLU A 53 6.37 -1.00 10.03
C GLU A 53 7.83 -1.01 10.56
N PRO A 54 8.45 0.14 10.84
CA PRO A 54 7.90 1.50 10.84
C PRO A 54 7.96 2.24 9.48
N ALA A 55 8.14 1.52 8.36
CA ALA A 55 8.21 2.02 6.99
C ALA A 55 9.50 2.74 6.57
N LEU A 56 10.59 2.50 7.30
CA LEU A 56 11.92 3.08 7.04
C LEU A 56 12.72 2.30 5.99
N ASP A 57 12.43 1.01 5.81
CA ASP A 57 13.21 0.15 4.93
C ASP A 57 12.94 0.41 3.45
N GLY A 58 11.67 0.59 3.08
CA GLY A 58 11.22 0.73 1.70
C GLY A 58 10.33 -0.39 1.18
N LEU A 59 10.18 -0.42 -0.14
CA LEU A 59 9.36 -1.35 -0.89
C LEU A 59 9.85 -2.79 -0.69
N ARG A 60 8.91 -3.68 -0.38
CA ARG A 60 9.10 -5.13 -0.40
C ARG A 60 8.04 -5.74 -1.30
N LEU A 61 8.37 -6.90 -1.86
CA LEU A 61 7.46 -7.66 -2.70
C LEU A 61 7.26 -9.05 -2.12
N LEU A 62 6.01 -9.49 -2.09
CA LEU A 62 5.66 -10.91 -2.01
C LEU A 62 5.33 -11.42 -3.40
N TYR A 63 5.35 -12.73 -3.58
CA TYR A 63 4.88 -13.38 -4.80
C TYR A 63 3.94 -14.54 -4.47
N SER A 64 3.02 -14.82 -5.39
CA SER A 64 2.11 -15.95 -5.33
C SER A 64 1.78 -16.48 -6.72
N ARG A 65 1.57 -17.80 -6.82
CA ARG A 65 1.16 -18.46 -8.08
C ARG A 65 -0.33 -18.72 -8.16
N ASP A 66 -1.00 -18.74 -7.01
CA ASP A 66 -2.43 -19.00 -6.89
C ASP A 66 -3.21 -17.80 -6.34
N GLY A 67 -2.51 -16.73 -5.96
CA GLY A 67 -3.09 -15.53 -5.38
C GLY A 67 -3.61 -15.76 -3.96
N LEU A 68 -3.25 -16.87 -3.31
CA LEU A 68 -3.70 -17.30 -1.98
C LEU A 68 -2.52 -17.45 -1.01
N HIS A 69 -1.48 -18.16 -1.45
CA HIS A 69 -0.30 -18.45 -0.66
C HIS A 69 0.86 -17.59 -1.14
N TRP A 70 1.35 -16.73 -0.26
CA TRP A 70 2.36 -15.73 -0.56
C TRP A 70 3.69 -16.10 0.09
N ASP A 71 4.76 -15.89 -0.65
CA ASP A 71 6.13 -16.02 -0.18
C ASP A 71 6.92 -14.73 -0.47
N SER A 72 8.00 -14.50 0.26
CA SER A 72 8.78 -13.27 0.17
C SER A 72 9.73 -13.30 -1.03
N ILE A 73 9.83 -12.19 -1.75
CA ILE A 73 11.04 -11.90 -2.53
C ILE A 73 12.08 -11.35 -1.54
N PRO A 74 13.26 -11.98 -1.39
CA PRO A 74 14.25 -11.55 -0.41
C PRO A 74 14.71 -10.11 -0.61
N GLY A 75 14.98 -9.42 0.51
CA GLY A 75 15.57 -8.08 0.52
C GLY A 75 14.57 -6.93 0.44
N ILE A 76 15.11 -5.76 0.07
CA ILE A 76 14.38 -4.50 -0.13
C ILE A 76 14.52 -4.14 -1.59
N ILE A 77 13.39 -3.84 -2.24
CA ILE A 77 13.31 -3.59 -3.68
C ILE A 77 13.70 -2.15 -4.00
N LEU A 78 13.16 -1.19 -3.24
CA LEU A 78 13.46 0.24 -3.38
C LEU A 78 13.43 0.89 -1.99
N ARG A 79 14.53 1.55 -1.60
CA ARG A 79 14.62 2.29 -0.33
C ARG A 79 14.03 3.69 -0.50
N PRO A 80 13.37 4.30 0.50
CA PRO A 80 12.92 5.68 0.39
C PRO A 80 14.11 6.65 0.44
N GLU A 81 14.13 7.63 -0.45
CA GLU A 81 15.19 8.66 -0.53
C GLU A 81 14.63 10.08 -0.40
N ILE A 82 13.32 10.24 -0.43
CA ILE A 82 12.60 11.51 -0.38
C ILE A 82 11.49 11.48 0.68
N GLY A 83 11.14 12.63 1.25
CA GLY A 83 10.13 12.72 2.31
C GLY A 83 10.73 13.06 3.67
N ASN A 84 9.87 13.54 4.59
CA ASN A 84 10.26 13.94 5.95
C ASN A 84 11.40 14.99 5.99
N ASP A 85 11.24 16.08 5.25
CA ASP A 85 12.32 17.05 4.99
C ASP A 85 12.54 18.10 6.09
N GLY A 86 11.67 18.18 7.10
CA GLY A 86 11.80 19.21 8.13
C GLY A 86 10.50 19.47 8.90
N LEU A 87 10.55 20.54 9.69
CA LEU A 87 9.37 21.06 10.39
C LEU A 87 8.27 21.42 9.39
N PHE A 88 7.01 21.17 9.77
CA PHE A 88 5.84 21.65 9.04
C PHE A 88 4.93 22.45 9.97
N TYR A 89 4.13 23.36 9.40
CA TYR A 89 3.12 24.07 10.17
C TYR A 89 1.87 23.20 10.33
N SER A 90 1.60 22.75 11.55
CA SER A 90 0.39 22.00 11.87
C SER A 90 -0.79 22.95 11.98
N HIS A 91 -1.71 22.93 11.01
CA HIS A 91 -2.97 23.68 11.12
C HIS A 91 -3.88 23.16 12.23
N ALA A 92 -3.73 21.89 12.64
CA ALA A 92 -4.46 21.34 13.77
C ALA A 92 -3.92 21.86 15.11
N GLU A 93 -2.60 22.05 15.22
CA GLU A 93 -1.94 22.50 16.47
C GLU A 93 -1.57 23.99 16.49
N GLN A 94 -1.73 24.69 15.36
CA GLN A 94 -1.37 26.11 15.18
C GLN A 94 0.11 26.43 15.49
N ARG A 95 1.02 25.48 15.25
CA ARG A 95 2.47 25.61 15.50
C ARG A 95 3.29 24.78 14.52
N TRP A 96 4.60 25.05 14.47
CA TRP A 96 5.56 24.19 13.76
C TRP A 96 5.84 22.92 14.56
N VAL A 97 5.83 21.77 13.88
CA VAL A 97 5.98 20.43 14.48
C VAL A 97 6.95 19.60 13.65
N GLU A 98 7.74 18.75 14.30
CA GLU A 98 8.57 17.73 13.64
C GLU A 98 7.70 16.56 13.17
N PRO A 99 7.81 16.12 11.91
CA PRO A 99 7.08 14.95 11.45
C PRO A 99 7.63 13.69 12.12
N LYS A 100 6.77 12.70 12.31
CA LYS A 100 7.16 11.41 12.85
C LYS A 100 8.22 10.75 11.95
N PHE A 101 9.26 10.20 12.56
CA PHE A 101 10.43 9.58 11.91
C PHE A 101 11.38 10.53 11.18
N TYR A 102 11.23 11.85 11.37
CA TYR A 102 12.24 12.83 10.97
C TYR A 102 13.63 12.49 11.57
N PRO A 103 14.74 12.62 10.83
CA PRO A 103 14.88 13.12 9.46
C PRO A 103 14.89 12.03 8.37
N HIS A 104 14.33 10.85 8.64
CA HIS A 104 14.41 9.72 7.71
C HIS A 104 13.22 9.70 6.75
N PRO A 105 13.45 9.58 5.44
CA PRO A 105 12.41 9.24 4.46
C PRO A 105 11.65 7.97 4.85
N ILE A 106 10.36 7.92 4.52
CA ILE A 106 9.54 6.71 4.68
C ILE A 106 8.89 6.31 3.34
N MET A 107 8.55 5.03 3.24
CA MET A 107 7.69 4.51 2.17
C MET A 107 6.58 3.67 2.75
N ARG A 108 5.39 4.25 2.83
CA ARG A 108 4.17 3.58 3.30
C ARG A 108 3.16 3.43 2.19
N ASP A 109 2.36 2.38 2.29
CA ASP A 109 1.20 2.12 1.44
C ASP A 109 1.57 2.18 -0.07
N PRO A 110 2.60 1.46 -0.53
CA PRO A 110 3.03 1.52 -1.93
C PRO A 110 1.97 0.90 -2.84
N SER A 111 1.59 1.67 -3.87
CA SER A 111 0.69 1.22 -4.93
C SER A 111 1.42 1.15 -6.27
N ILE A 112 1.19 0.08 -7.01
CA ILE A 112 1.86 -0.20 -8.28
C ILE A 112 0.83 -0.56 -9.35
N VAL A 113 1.00 0.00 -10.55
CA VAL A 113 0.30 -0.42 -11.77
C VAL A 113 1.28 -0.55 -12.93
N GLN A 114 0.99 -1.43 -13.89
CA GLN A 114 1.72 -1.48 -15.15
C GLN A 114 0.95 -0.68 -16.22
N GLY A 115 1.62 0.31 -16.82
CA GLY A 115 1.11 1.07 -17.95
C GLY A 115 1.07 0.27 -19.26
N PRO A 116 0.42 0.81 -20.30
CA PRO A 116 0.23 0.12 -21.59
C PRO A 116 1.55 -0.12 -22.33
N ASP A 117 2.58 0.67 -22.02
CA ASP A 117 3.92 0.52 -22.58
C ASP A 117 4.77 -0.52 -21.82
N GLY A 118 4.22 -1.14 -20.79
CA GLY A 118 4.91 -2.11 -19.94
C GLY A 118 5.71 -1.52 -18.79
N THR A 119 5.71 -0.20 -18.60
CA THR A 119 6.33 0.47 -17.43
C THR A 119 5.50 0.24 -16.17
N PHE A 120 6.15 -0.15 -15.08
CA PHE A 120 5.56 -0.15 -13.75
C PHE A 120 5.70 1.24 -13.14
N HIS A 121 4.59 1.78 -12.64
CA HIS A 121 4.52 3.06 -11.94
C HIS A 121 4.21 2.79 -10.48
N LEU A 122 5.05 3.29 -9.59
CA LEU A 122 4.94 3.15 -8.13
C LEU A 122 4.62 4.52 -7.54
N VAL A 123 3.61 4.57 -6.66
CA VAL A 123 3.31 5.72 -5.80
C VAL A 123 3.27 5.31 -4.33
N TRP A 124 3.56 6.22 -3.41
CA TRP A 124 3.54 5.92 -1.96
C TRP A 124 3.35 7.17 -1.08
N THR A 125 2.99 6.94 0.18
CA THR A 125 2.94 7.94 1.25
C THR A 125 4.36 8.32 1.72
N LEU A 126 4.71 9.59 1.62
CA LEU A 126 6.05 10.13 1.93
C LEU A 126 6.28 10.51 3.40
N ALA A 127 5.21 10.76 4.16
CA ALA A 127 5.29 11.13 5.57
C ALA A 127 3.97 10.81 6.29
N TRP A 128 4.04 10.67 7.61
CA TRP A 128 2.83 10.61 8.44
C TRP A 128 2.09 11.94 8.46
N GLU A 129 2.81 13.05 8.58
CA GLU A 129 2.26 14.39 8.64
C GLU A 129 3.24 15.38 8.00
N GLY A 130 2.76 16.57 7.66
CA GLY A 130 3.57 17.64 7.08
C GLY A 130 3.86 17.50 5.60
N GLU A 131 3.16 16.61 4.90
CA GLU A 131 3.43 16.30 3.50
C GLU A 131 2.20 16.52 2.63
N LYS A 132 2.43 17.22 1.51
CA LYS A 132 1.40 17.66 0.55
C LYS A 132 1.61 17.04 -0.84
N ALA A 133 2.44 16.01 -0.89
CA ALA A 133 2.83 15.28 -2.08
C ALA A 133 2.80 13.76 -1.84
N PHE A 134 2.72 13.01 -2.94
CA PHE A 134 3.04 11.58 -2.91
C PHE A 134 4.40 11.34 -3.58
N GLY A 135 5.02 10.21 -3.24
CA GLY A 135 6.26 9.78 -3.88
C GLY A 135 5.96 9.05 -5.17
N TYR A 136 6.84 9.17 -6.17
CA TYR A 136 6.73 8.48 -7.45
C TYR A 136 8.08 7.90 -7.89
N ALA A 137 8.05 6.69 -8.43
CA ALA A 137 9.15 6.10 -9.19
C ALA A 137 8.58 5.18 -10.27
N SER A 138 9.41 4.83 -11.26
CA SER A 138 9.01 3.90 -12.32
C SER A 138 10.10 2.91 -12.67
N SER A 139 9.71 1.77 -13.21
CA SER A 139 10.62 0.71 -13.60
C SER A 139 10.10 -0.06 -14.81
N ARG A 140 11.00 -0.53 -15.68
CA ARG A 140 10.65 -1.47 -16.77
C ARG A 140 10.74 -2.92 -16.33
N ASP A 141 11.31 -3.20 -15.16
CA ASP A 141 11.65 -4.54 -14.73
C ASP A 141 11.44 -4.88 -13.25
N LEU A 142 10.93 -3.93 -12.46
CA LEU A 142 10.76 -4.00 -11.01
C LEU A 142 12.07 -4.16 -10.22
N ILE A 143 13.22 -4.07 -10.89
CA ILE A 143 14.56 -4.22 -10.30
C ILE A 143 15.29 -2.88 -10.33
N HIS A 144 15.35 -2.25 -11.50
CA HIS A 144 15.98 -0.96 -11.73
C HIS A 144 14.90 0.11 -11.75
N TRP A 145 14.97 1.01 -10.78
CA TRP A 145 14.00 2.08 -10.59
C TRP A 145 14.58 3.41 -11.03
N SER A 146 13.72 4.27 -11.58
CA SER A 146 14.05 5.67 -11.83
C SER A 146 14.35 6.41 -10.53
N GLU A 147 14.93 7.60 -10.64
CA GLU A 147 14.98 8.57 -9.54
C GLU A 147 13.58 8.76 -8.93
N GLN A 148 13.55 8.87 -7.60
CA GLN A 148 12.33 9.15 -6.85
C GLN A 148 11.95 10.61 -6.99
N ARG A 149 10.68 10.87 -7.31
CA ARG A 149 10.14 12.22 -7.45
C ARG A 149 9.07 12.46 -6.42
N ARG A 150 9.09 13.62 -5.79
CA ARG A 150 7.97 14.15 -5.01
C ARG A 150 6.98 14.80 -5.98
N ILE A 151 5.72 14.35 -6.00
CA ILE A 151 4.66 14.91 -6.85
C ILE A 151 3.71 15.77 -6.00
N PRO A 152 3.78 17.11 -6.09
CA PRO A 152 2.95 18.01 -5.28
C PRO A 152 1.49 17.98 -5.76
N VAL A 153 0.54 17.86 -4.82
CA VAL A 153 -0.89 17.80 -5.14
C VAL A 153 -1.76 18.68 -4.26
N MET A 154 -1.45 18.76 -2.96
CA MET A 154 -2.28 19.47 -1.98
C MET A 154 -1.63 20.79 -1.52
N THR A 155 -0.76 21.39 -2.33
CA THR A 155 0.04 22.58 -1.99
C THR A 155 -0.81 23.75 -1.52
N ASP A 156 -1.97 23.94 -2.15
CA ASP A 156 -2.89 25.06 -1.91
C ASP A 156 -3.93 24.75 -0.82
N SER A 157 -3.86 23.57 -0.21
CA SER A 157 -4.76 23.12 0.86
C SER A 157 -4.10 23.29 2.23
N ILE A 158 -4.92 23.41 3.28
CA ILE A 158 -4.45 23.40 4.68
C ILE A 158 -4.26 21.98 5.24
N THR A 159 -4.46 20.94 4.43
CA THR A 159 -4.13 19.56 4.82
C THR A 159 -2.63 19.40 5.05
N ASN A 160 -2.26 18.51 5.96
CA ASN A 160 -0.87 18.14 6.22
C ASN A 160 -0.61 16.68 5.86
N ASN A 161 -1.45 16.08 5.02
CA ASN A 161 -1.25 14.72 4.58
C ASN A 161 -1.75 14.43 3.16
N VAL A 162 -1.02 13.53 2.51
CA VAL A 162 -1.40 12.77 1.32
C VAL A 162 -1.09 11.31 1.67
N TRP A 163 -2.13 10.56 2.04
CA TRP A 163 -2.00 9.19 2.54
C TRP A 163 -2.56 8.16 1.58
N ALA A 164 -1.90 7.00 1.55
CA ALA A 164 -2.26 5.82 0.79
C ALA A 164 -2.68 6.14 -0.65
N PRO A 165 -1.77 6.71 -1.46
CA PRO A 165 -2.07 6.94 -2.87
C PRO A 165 -2.20 5.59 -3.59
N GLU A 166 -3.35 5.37 -4.23
CA GLU A 166 -3.61 4.25 -5.12
C GLU A 166 -3.48 4.71 -6.57
N VAL A 167 -2.73 3.96 -7.38
CA VAL A 167 -2.57 4.22 -8.81
C VAL A 167 -3.35 3.18 -9.63
N PHE A 168 -4.22 3.68 -10.51
CA PHE A 168 -5.04 2.88 -11.42
C PHE A 168 -4.84 3.38 -12.85
N TYR A 169 -4.82 2.48 -13.84
CA TYR A 169 -4.79 2.85 -15.26
C TYR A 169 -6.10 2.46 -15.92
N ASP A 170 -6.76 3.42 -16.57
CA ASP A 170 -7.93 3.15 -17.41
C ASP A 170 -7.53 3.17 -18.89
N GLU A 171 -7.73 2.04 -19.56
CA GLU A 171 -7.36 1.86 -20.97
C GLU A 171 -8.28 2.58 -21.96
N GLN A 172 -9.52 2.91 -21.57
CA GLN A 172 -10.45 3.63 -22.45
C GLN A 172 -10.20 5.13 -22.43
N LEU A 173 -9.84 5.65 -21.25
CA LEU A 173 -9.46 7.06 -21.09
C LEU A 173 -7.98 7.31 -21.42
N ASP A 174 -7.19 6.25 -21.56
CA ASP A 174 -5.74 6.29 -21.70
C ASP A 174 -5.12 7.23 -20.67
N SER A 175 -5.40 6.96 -19.39
CA SER A 175 -4.98 7.81 -18.29
C SER A 175 -4.80 7.03 -17.00
N PHE A 176 -3.78 7.41 -16.26
CA PHE A 176 -3.61 7.04 -14.87
C PHE A 176 -4.46 7.93 -13.97
N PHE A 177 -5.06 7.32 -12.97
CA PHE A 177 -5.73 7.94 -11.84
C PHE A 177 -4.83 7.71 -10.61
N VAL A 178 -4.55 8.78 -9.87
CA VAL A 178 -3.92 8.67 -8.55
C VAL A 178 -4.94 9.16 -7.53
N ILE A 179 -5.34 8.30 -6.61
CA ILE A 179 -6.40 8.52 -5.63
C ILE A 179 -5.81 8.45 -4.23
N TRP A 180 -6.07 9.41 -3.35
CA TRP A 180 -5.48 9.41 -2.00
C TRP A 180 -6.42 9.98 -0.95
N SER A 181 -6.06 9.81 0.32
CA SER A 181 -6.75 10.36 1.47
C SER A 181 -6.07 11.63 1.99
N SER A 182 -6.83 12.70 2.21
CA SER A 182 -6.33 13.93 2.83
C SER A 182 -7.31 14.49 3.87
N ALA A 183 -6.76 15.14 4.90
CA ALA A 183 -7.55 15.69 6.00
C ALA A 183 -8.42 16.86 5.53
N LEU A 184 -9.64 16.91 6.04
CA LEU A 184 -10.50 18.07 5.95
C LEU A 184 -10.15 19.11 7.03
N PRO A 185 -10.36 20.41 6.74
CA PRO A 185 -10.43 21.41 7.79
C PRO A 185 -11.60 21.10 8.75
N ARG A 186 -11.40 21.31 10.06
CA ARG A 186 -12.44 21.08 11.09
C ARG A 186 -13.74 21.84 10.81
N SER A 187 -13.68 23.00 10.19
CA SER A 187 -14.85 23.79 9.78
C SER A 187 -15.75 23.11 8.75
N ARG A 188 -15.26 22.06 8.07
CA ARG A 188 -16.03 21.27 7.10
C ARG A 188 -16.52 19.93 7.67
N TYR A 189 -16.33 19.66 8.96
CA TYR A 189 -16.75 18.38 9.54
C TYR A 189 -18.25 18.30 9.59
N THR A 190 -18.78 17.14 9.22
CA THR A 190 -20.17 16.78 9.46
C THR A 190 -20.37 16.31 10.91
N ALA A 191 -21.62 16.14 11.33
CA ALA A 191 -21.93 15.51 12.62
C ALA A 191 -21.33 14.09 12.72
N ALA A 192 -21.30 13.34 11.61
CA ALA A 192 -20.76 11.99 11.58
C ALA A 192 -19.23 11.96 11.67
N ASP A 193 -18.53 12.95 11.12
CA ASP A 193 -17.09 13.12 11.30
C ASP A 193 -16.73 13.35 12.77
N SER A 194 -17.54 14.15 13.47
CA SER A 194 -17.35 14.45 14.89
C SER A 194 -17.60 13.27 15.82
N LEU A 195 -18.16 12.15 15.34
CA LEU A 195 -18.26 10.91 16.12
C LEU A 195 -16.91 10.17 16.23
N GLY A 196 -15.99 10.42 15.30
CA GLY A 196 -14.67 9.81 15.31
C GLY A 196 -13.66 10.62 16.14
N ILE A 197 -12.64 9.94 16.66
CA ILE A 197 -11.54 10.59 17.38
C ILE A 197 -10.38 11.07 16.48
N ASN A 198 -10.35 10.62 15.22
CA ASN A 198 -9.32 10.98 14.25
C ASN A 198 -9.74 12.20 13.43
N ASN A 199 -8.76 12.91 12.86
CA ASN A 199 -9.03 13.91 11.83
C ASN A 199 -9.82 13.28 10.68
N ALA A 200 -10.89 13.94 10.25
CA ALA A 200 -11.72 13.51 9.14
C ALA A 200 -10.97 13.60 7.83
N GLN A 201 -10.97 12.51 7.07
CA GLN A 201 -10.31 12.40 5.78
C GLN A 201 -11.37 12.24 4.68
N ARG A 202 -11.01 12.64 3.46
CA ARG A 202 -11.77 12.41 2.23
C ARG A 202 -10.87 11.97 1.10
N MET A 203 -11.48 11.36 0.08
CA MET A 203 -10.77 10.94 -1.11
C MET A 203 -10.64 12.08 -2.09
N TYR A 204 -9.43 12.24 -2.62
CA TYR A 204 -9.08 13.17 -3.69
C TYR A 204 -8.42 12.38 -4.81
N TYR A 205 -8.44 12.95 -6.01
CA TYR A 205 -7.72 12.37 -7.12
C TYR A 205 -7.19 13.42 -8.09
N LEU A 206 -6.27 12.98 -8.93
CA LEU A 206 -5.90 13.63 -10.17
C LEU A 206 -5.70 12.58 -11.25
N THR A 207 -5.51 13.04 -12.49
CA THR A 207 -5.12 12.18 -13.60
C THR A 207 -3.83 12.63 -14.26
N THR A 208 -3.14 11.69 -14.89
CA THR A 208 -1.95 11.93 -15.70
C THR A 208 -1.87 10.88 -16.82
N LYS A 209 -1.14 11.18 -17.89
CA LYS A 209 -0.79 10.20 -18.93
C LYS A 209 0.66 9.73 -18.84
N ASP A 210 1.52 10.53 -18.20
CA ASP A 210 2.98 10.42 -18.32
C ASP A 210 3.73 10.65 -17.00
N PHE A 211 3.01 10.93 -15.90
CA PHE A 211 3.55 11.35 -14.62
C PHE A 211 4.48 12.58 -14.72
N ARG A 212 4.27 13.44 -15.70
CA ARG A 212 4.96 14.74 -15.85
C ARG A 212 3.94 15.87 -15.87
N THR A 213 2.85 15.67 -16.58
CA THR A 213 1.71 16.58 -16.64
C THR A 213 0.55 16.00 -15.86
N PHE A 214 -0.08 16.83 -15.02
CA PHE A 214 -1.13 16.40 -14.11
C PHE A 214 -2.37 17.28 -14.29
N SER A 215 -3.55 16.68 -14.16
CA SER A 215 -4.78 17.44 -14.04
C SER A 215 -4.79 18.22 -12.72
N LYS A 216 -5.71 19.19 -12.62
CA LYS A 216 -6.05 19.76 -11.30
C LYS A 216 -6.55 18.66 -10.38
N VAL A 217 -6.21 18.77 -9.09
CA VAL A 217 -6.77 17.93 -8.03
C VAL A 217 -8.27 18.18 -7.93
N LYS A 218 -9.03 17.10 -7.74
CA LYS A 218 -10.48 17.13 -7.55
C LYS A 218 -10.86 16.28 -6.34
N PRO A 219 -11.92 16.65 -5.60
CA PRO A 219 -12.58 15.72 -4.70
C PRO A 219 -13.01 14.46 -5.48
N TYR A 220 -12.82 13.29 -4.87
CA TYR A 220 -13.13 12.01 -5.50
C TYR A 220 -14.34 11.33 -4.86
N TYR A 221 -14.36 11.23 -3.54
CA TYR A 221 -15.46 10.61 -2.81
C TYR A 221 -15.61 11.21 -1.40
N ASP A 222 -16.86 11.54 -1.06
CA ASP A 222 -17.25 12.09 0.23
C ASP A 222 -18.53 11.39 0.73
N PRO A 223 -18.41 10.42 1.66
CA PRO A 223 -19.58 9.73 2.20
C PRO A 223 -20.22 10.49 3.38
N GLY A 224 -19.79 11.72 3.66
CA GLY A 224 -20.20 12.47 4.83
C GLY A 224 -19.60 11.97 6.14
N PHE A 225 -18.54 11.15 6.10
CA PHE A 225 -17.80 10.72 7.30
C PHE A 225 -16.33 10.39 6.99
N ASN A 226 -15.51 10.28 8.03
CA ASN A 226 -14.07 10.00 7.92
C ASN A 226 -13.81 8.70 7.14
N CYS A 227 -13.21 8.83 5.95
CA CYS A 227 -13.01 7.73 5.02
C CYS A 227 -11.61 7.78 4.40
N ILE A 228 -10.94 6.64 4.33
CA ILE A 228 -9.56 6.51 3.82
C ILE A 228 -9.35 5.23 3.01
N ASP A 229 -8.11 5.03 2.54
CA ASP A 229 -7.58 3.81 1.93
C ASP A 229 -8.44 3.32 0.76
N GLY A 230 -8.59 4.19 -0.25
CA GLY A 230 -9.39 3.89 -1.42
C GLY A 230 -8.68 2.96 -2.41
N PHE A 231 -9.37 1.94 -2.89
CA PHE A 231 -8.88 1.00 -3.91
C PHE A 231 -9.90 0.85 -5.04
N LEU A 232 -9.50 1.17 -6.28
CA LEU A 232 -10.40 1.15 -7.45
C LEU A 232 -10.24 -0.15 -8.26
N VAL A 233 -11.35 -0.82 -8.52
CA VAL A 233 -11.42 -2.05 -9.32
C VAL A 233 -12.30 -1.78 -10.55
N LYS A 234 -11.82 -2.19 -11.73
CA LYS A 234 -12.63 -2.27 -12.94
C LYS A 234 -13.01 -3.72 -13.20
N ARG A 235 -14.31 -4.04 -13.22
CA ARG A 235 -14.80 -5.38 -13.59
C ARG A 235 -15.00 -5.51 -15.09
N ALA A 236 -15.50 -4.45 -15.71
CA ALA A 236 -15.76 -4.34 -17.14
C ALA A 236 -15.81 -2.85 -17.54
N PRO A 237 -15.80 -2.51 -18.84
CA PRO A 237 -16.18 -1.19 -19.31
C PRO A 237 -17.50 -0.72 -18.67
N GLY A 238 -17.50 0.45 -18.02
CA GLY A 238 -18.69 0.98 -17.36
C GLY A 238 -19.10 0.32 -16.03
N ASP A 239 -18.23 -0.52 -15.45
CA ASP A 239 -18.48 -1.23 -14.19
C ASP A 239 -17.25 -1.16 -13.26
N TYR A 240 -17.30 -0.19 -12.35
CA TYR A 240 -16.22 0.13 -11.42
C TYR A 240 -16.69 -0.01 -9.98
N ILE A 241 -15.82 -0.59 -9.15
CA ILE A 241 -16.02 -0.74 -7.71
C ILE A 241 -14.93 0.05 -7.01
N PHE A 242 -15.33 0.94 -6.11
CA PHE A 242 -14.40 1.64 -5.25
C PHE A 242 -14.55 1.11 -3.82
N ILE A 243 -13.47 0.58 -3.27
CA ILE A 243 -13.43 -0.01 -1.92
C ILE A 243 -12.77 1.00 -1.00
N LEU A 244 -13.36 1.23 0.16
CA LEU A 244 -12.85 2.20 1.12
C LEU A 244 -13.00 1.70 2.54
N LYS A 245 -12.29 2.36 3.44
CA LYS A 245 -12.42 2.21 4.88
C LYS A 245 -13.21 3.35 5.48
N ASP A 246 -14.30 3.02 6.15
CA ASP A 246 -14.87 3.90 7.16
C ASP A 246 -13.90 3.93 8.34
N ASN A 247 -13.34 5.09 8.66
CA ASN A 247 -12.29 5.25 9.66
C ASN A 247 -12.79 6.00 10.90
N ARG A 248 -14.12 6.10 11.08
CA ARG A 248 -14.69 6.56 12.35
C ARG A 248 -14.38 5.52 13.43
N LYS A 249 -13.66 5.93 14.45
CA LYS A 249 -13.25 5.08 15.58
C LYS A 249 -13.81 5.67 16.88
N PRO A 250 -14.31 4.83 17.81
CA PRO A 250 -14.48 3.37 17.73
C PRO A 250 -15.78 2.94 16.99
N GLY A 251 -15.89 1.66 16.61
CA GLY A 251 -17.16 1.04 16.17
C GLY A 251 -17.49 1.07 14.67
N PHE A 252 -16.76 1.83 13.85
CA PHE A 252 -17.04 1.94 12.40
C PHE A 252 -15.82 1.66 11.51
N SER A 253 -14.69 1.24 12.09
CA SER A 253 -13.40 1.04 11.41
C SER A 253 -13.37 -0.16 10.45
N ASN A 254 -14.16 -0.17 9.39
CA ASN A 254 -14.43 -1.35 8.56
C ASN A 254 -14.43 -1.00 7.07
N LEU A 255 -14.34 -2.03 6.21
CA LEU A 255 -14.34 -1.87 4.76
C LEU A 255 -15.74 -2.02 4.17
N PHE A 256 -16.02 -1.25 3.11
CA PHE A 256 -17.22 -1.30 2.30
C PHE A 256 -16.89 -0.96 0.84
N CYS A 257 -17.79 -1.31 -0.08
CA CYS A 257 -17.70 -0.99 -1.50
C CYS A 257 -18.75 0.05 -1.89
N VAL A 258 -18.48 0.82 -2.94
CA VAL A 258 -19.43 1.64 -3.69
C VAL A 258 -19.23 1.42 -5.18
N PHE A 259 -20.25 1.69 -5.97
CA PHE A 259 -20.34 1.29 -7.38
C PHE A 259 -20.43 2.51 -8.27
N GLY A 260 -19.89 2.43 -9.48
CA GLY A 260 -19.94 3.53 -10.44
C GLY A 260 -19.73 3.07 -11.89
N HIS A 261 -20.06 3.97 -12.83
CA HIS A 261 -19.97 3.70 -14.27
C HIS A 261 -18.73 4.30 -14.94
N SER A 262 -17.83 4.90 -14.16
CA SER A 262 -16.63 5.57 -14.64
C SER A 262 -15.53 5.51 -13.56
N PRO A 263 -14.23 5.51 -13.93
CA PRO A 263 -13.16 5.57 -12.95
C PRO A 263 -13.15 6.88 -12.15
N ASN A 264 -13.83 7.93 -12.60
CA ASN A 264 -13.99 9.19 -11.88
C ASN A 264 -15.32 9.36 -11.15
N GLY A 265 -16.08 8.27 -10.99
CA GLY A 265 -17.40 8.32 -10.38
C GLY A 265 -18.48 9.00 -11.25
N PRO A 266 -19.63 9.39 -10.66
CA PRO A 266 -19.94 9.28 -9.23
C PRO A 266 -19.97 7.82 -8.75
N PHE A 267 -19.74 7.65 -7.44
CA PHE A 267 -19.89 6.37 -6.78
C PHE A 267 -21.04 6.43 -5.78
N ASP A 268 -21.89 5.41 -5.78
CA ASP A 268 -23.08 5.32 -4.93
C ASP A 268 -23.34 3.87 -4.49
N HIS A 269 -24.52 3.64 -3.92
CA HIS A 269 -25.02 2.31 -3.51
C HIS A 269 -24.04 1.51 -2.63
N PRO A 270 -23.71 1.98 -1.40
CA PRO A 270 -22.75 1.29 -0.56
C PRO A 270 -23.16 -0.15 -0.23
N SER A 271 -22.20 -1.07 -0.33
CA SER A 271 -22.37 -2.46 0.08
C SER A 271 -22.52 -2.59 1.60
N ALA A 272 -22.88 -3.79 2.07
CA ALA A 272 -22.63 -4.15 3.46
C ALA A 272 -21.14 -4.08 3.78
N ARG A 273 -20.80 -3.81 5.05
CA ARG A 273 -19.44 -3.93 5.56
C ARG A 273 -19.06 -5.41 5.65
N PHE A 274 -17.84 -5.75 5.23
CA PHE A 274 -17.44 -7.17 5.09
C PHE A 274 -16.21 -7.58 5.89
N ALA A 275 -15.42 -6.63 6.39
CA ALA A 275 -14.21 -6.90 7.16
C ALA A 275 -14.43 -6.63 8.68
N PRO A 276 -13.70 -7.34 9.57
CA PRO A 276 -13.68 -7.04 11.00
C PRO A 276 -13.34 -5.58 11.29
N THR A 277 -13.78 -5.06 12.43
CA THR A 277 -13.43 -3.70 12.85
C THR A 277 -11.92 -3.60 13.07
N TYR A 278 -11.34 -2.46 12.70
CA TYR A 278 -9.91 -2.23 12.60
C TYR A 278 -9.24 -2.97 11.45
N SER A 279 -9.96 -3.11 10.32
CA SER A 279 -9.39 -3.49 9.03
C SER A 279 -9.09 -2.26 8.16
N GLU A 280 -8.03 -2.32 7.36
CA GLU A 280 -7.58 -1.22 6.51
C GLU A 280 -6.85 -1.71 5.27
N GLY A 281 -6.46 -0.77 4.41
CA GLY A 281 -5.65 -1.05 3.22
C GLY A 281 -6.19 -2.16 2.31
N PRO A 282 -7.40 -1.99 1.74
CA PRO A 282 -7.98 -2.98 0.86
C PRO A 282 -7.10 -3.16 -0.39
N CYS A 283 -6.94 -4.41 -0.83
CA CYS A 283 -6.28 -4.73 -2.08
C CYS A 283 -6.97 -5.92 -2.76
N VAL A 284 -7.18 -5.84 -4.07
CA VAL A 284 -7.98 -6.84 -4.80
C VAL A 284 -7.18 -7.60 -5.83
N VAL A 285 -7.43 -8.91 -5.91
CA VAL A 285 -6.95 -9.76 -7.00
C VAL A 285 -8.08 -10.65 -7.51
N LYS A 286 -8.19 -10.81 -8.83
CA LYS A 286 -9.13 -11.77 -9.43
C LYS A 286 -8.44 -13.13 -9.57
N VAL A 287 -9.00 -14.16 -8.94
CA VAL A 287 -8.51 -15.55 -8.99
C VAL A 287 -9.64 -16.44 -9.51
N GLY A 288 -9.50 -16.86 -10.77
CA GLY A 288 -10.57 -17.55 -11.49
C GLY A 288 -11.81 -16.65 -11.60
N GLU A 289 -12.95 -17.15 -11.14
CA GLU A 289 -14.23 -16.44 -11.17
C GLU A 289 -14.44 -15.50 -9.96
N GLU A 290 -13.59 -15.57 -8.94
CA GLU A 290 -13.73 -14.80 -7.71
C GLU A 290 -12.76 -13.61 -7.66
N TYR A 291 -13.16 -12.58 -6.93
CA TYR A 291 -12.26 -11.55 -6.42
C TYR A 291 -11.93 -11.89 -4.97
N LEU A 292 -10.64 -11.86 -4.64
CA LEU A 292 -10.17 -11.84 -3.27
C LEU A 292 -9.85 -10.41 -2.89
N ILE A 293 -10.45 -9.94 -1.79
CA ILE A 293 -10.18 -8.63 -1.20
C ILE A 293 -9.37 -8.87 0.06
N TYR A 294 -8.07 -8.61 -0.04
CA TYR A 294 -7.14 -8.60 1.07
C TYR A 294 -7.27 -7.31 1.88
N TYR A 295 -7.05 -7.40 3.19
CA TYR A 295 -7.02 -6.25 4.08
C TYR A 295 -6.11 -6.50 5.28
N ASP A 296 -5.59 -5.41 5.84
CA ASP A 296 -4.73 -5.41 7.01
C ASP A 296 -5.59 -5.28 8.29
N ALA A 297 -5.72 -6.39 9.04
CA ALA A 297 -6.35 -6.39 10.36
C ALA A 297 -5.34 -5.88 11.39
N TYR A 298 -5.02 -4.59 11.33
CA TYR A 298 -3.78 -4.04 11.87
C TYR A 298 -3.64 -4.14 13.39
N ARG A 299 -4.73 -4.30 14.15
CA ARG A 299 -4.68 -4.57 15.59
C ARG A 299 -4.38 -6.02 15.93
N GLU A 300 -4.63 -6.92 14.99
CA GLU A 300 -4.35 -8.35 15.10
C GLU A 300 -2.97 -8.71 14.52
N GLY A 301 -2.30 -7.76 13.85
CA GLY A 301 -0.96 -7.96 13.29
C GLY A 301 -0.93 -8.95 12.11
N ARG A 302 -2.04 -9.11 11.40
CA ARG A 302 -2.18 -10.07 10.28
C ARG A 302 -2.97 -9.47 9.12
N PHE A 303 -2.83 -10.08 7.96
CA PHE A 303 -3.78 -9.90 6.86
C PHE A 303 -4.99 -10.83 7.03
N GLY A 304 -6.14 -10.35 6.57
CA GLY A 304 -7.34 -11.15 6.31
C GLY A 304 -7.75 -11.02 4.85
N ALA A 305 -8.72 -11.84 4.43
CA ALA A 305 -9.34 -11.70 3.12
C ALA A 305 -10.80 -12.15 3.13
N VAL A 306 -11.57 -11.59 2.21
CA VAL A 306 -12.88 -12.13 1.80
C VAL A 306 -12.85 -12.49 0.32
N SER A 307 -13.64 -13.48 -0.08
CA SER A 307 -13.96 -13.73 -1.49
C SER A 307 -15.33 -13.18 -1.85
N THR A 308 -15.47 -12.69 -3.09
CA THR A 308 -16.72 -12.22 -3.66
C THR A 308 -16.74 -12.41 -5.17
N ARG A 309 -17.93 -12.46 -5.77
CA ARG A 309 -18.10 -12.43 -7.23
C ARG A 309 -18.78 -11.15 -7.71
N ASP A 310 -19.46 -10.44 -6.82
CA ASP A 310 -20.34 -9.32 -7.14
C ASP A 310 -20.08 -8.05 -6.32
N PHE A 311 -19.18 -8.11 -5.32
CA PHE A 311 -18.90 -7.05 -4.34
C PHE A 311 -20.11 -6.66 -3.47
N LEU A 312 -21.10 -7.54 -3.38
CA LEU A 312 -22.28 -7.40 -2.52
C LEU A 312 -22.31 -8.51 -1.46
N HIS A 313 -21.93 -9.72 -1.84
CA HIS A 313 -21.87 -10.89 -0.98
C HIS A 313 -20.41 -11.30 -0.74
N PHE A 314 -20.03 -11.42 0.52
CA PHE A 314 -18.65 -11.66 0.93
C PHE A 314 -18.56 -12.91 1.79
N THR A 315 -17.62 -13.79 1.44
CA THR A 315 -17.32 -15.01 2.22
C THR A 315 -15.95 -14.86 2.87
N PRO A 316 -15.81 -15.02 4.21
CA PRO A 316 -14.51 -15.02 4.87
C PRO A 316 -13.55 -16.03 4.23
N ALA A 317 -12.35 -15.58 3.88
CA ALA A 317 -11.34 -16.36 3.18
C ALA A 317 -10.02 -16.45 3.96
N ASP A 318 -9.98 -16.01 5.22
CA ASP A 318 -8.78 -16.03 6.08
C ASP A 318 -8.12 -17.42 6.15
N HIS A 319 -8.93 -18.49 6.17
CA HIS A 319 -8.46 -19.88 6.22
C HIS A 319 -7.83 -20.39 4.91
N ARG A 320 -7.94 -19.62 3.81
CA ARG A 320 -7.41 -19.96 2.48
C ARG A 320 -6.08 -19.26 2.17
N ILE A 321 -5.68 -18.28 2.98
CA ILE A 321 -4.55 -17.41 2.67
C ILE A 321 -3.38 -17.61 3.64
N SER A 322 -2.17 -17.39 3.15
CA SER A 322 -0.98 -17.30 4.00
C SER A 322 -0.07 -16.19 3.52
N LEU A 323 0.35 -15.30 4.41
CA LEU A 323 1.27 -14.20 4.10
C LEU A 323 2.45 -14.18 5.08
N PRO A 324 3.66 -13.81 4.63
CA PRO A 324 4.78 -13.60 5.53
C PRO A 324 4.49 -12.51 6.57
N ALA A 325 4.92 -12.75 7.81
CA ALA A 325 4.69 -11.85 8.92
C ALA A 325 5.26 -10.44 8.66
N GLY A 326 4.56 -9.44 9.19
CA GLY A 326 4.96 -8.04 9.13
C GLY A 326 4.70 -7.34 7.79
N HIS A 327 4.23 -8.04 6.75
CA HIS A 327 3.72 -7.38 5.54
C HIS A 327 2.57 -6.42 5.91
N LYS A 328 2.49 -5.28 5.22
CA LYS A 328 1.51 -4.20 5.43
C LYS A 328 0.97 -3.73 4.09
N HIS A 329 -0.12 -2.96 4.15
CA HIS A 329 -0.83 -2.33 3.04
C HIS A 329 0.02 -2.00 1.80
N GLY A 330 -0.47 -2.41 0.64
CA GLY A 330 -0.02 -2.02 -0.69
C GLY A 330 -0.89 -2.70 -1.77
N THR A 331 -0.36 -2.89 -2.98
CA THR A 331 -1.14 -3.35 -4.14
C THR A 331 -0.67 -4.68 -4.71
N ILE A 332 -1.61 -5.51 -5.15
CA ILE A 332 -1.36 -6.76 -5.88
C ILE A 332 -1.42 -6.47 -7.38
N ILE A 333 -0.37 -6.88 -8.10
CA ILE A 333 -0.32 -6.83 -9.56
C ILE A 333 -0.12 -8.21 -10.15
N THR A 334 -0.61 -8.41 -11.37
CA THR A 334 -0.35 -9.63 -12.14
C THR A 334 0.80 -9.38 -13.12
N VAL A 335 1.80 -10.26 -13.13
CA VAL A 335 2.96 -10.19 -14.03
C VAL A 335 3.22 -11.54 -14.70
N ASP A 336 4.08 -11.56 -15.70
CA ASP A 336 4.56 -12.82 -16.27
C ASP A 336 5.53 -13.52 -15.32
N GLU A 337 5.51 -14.85 -15.30
CA GLU A 337 6.42 -15.70 -14.54
C GLU A 337 7.89 -15.32 -14.75
N SER A 338 8.26 -14.95 -15.98
CA SER A 338 9.62 -14.51 -16.32
C SER A 338 10.07 -13.30 -15.50
N ARG A 339 9.16 -12.39 -15.15
CA ARG A 339 9.41 -11.22 -14.31
C ARG A 339 9.75 -11.64 -12.88
N LEU A 340 8.96 -12.55 -12.30
CA LEU A 340 9.23 -13.10 -10.99
C LEU A 340 10.56 -13.86 -10.96
N CYS A 341 10.84 -14.70 -11.96
CA CYS A 341 12.12 -15.40 -12.04
C CYS A 341 13.30 -14.42 -12.10
N ALA A 342 13.18 -13.29 -12.81
CA ALA A 342 14.21 -12.26 -12.84
C ALA A 342 14.41 -11.61 -11.46
N LEU A 343 13.32 -11.26 -10.77
CA LEU A 343 13.37 -10.72 -9.40
C LEU A 343 14.04 -11.68 -8.42
N LEU A 344 13.65 -12.95 -8.41
CA LEU A 344 14.22 -13.96 -7.50
C LEU A 344 15.71 -14.22 -7.75
N ARG A 345 16.14 -14.27 -9.02
CA ARG A 345 17.56 -14.38 -9.38
C ARG A 345 18.35 -13.16 -8.90
N HIS A 346 17.84 -11.96 -9.13
CA HIS A 346 18.47 -10.73 -8.68
C HIS A 346 18.59 -10.68 -7.15
N ALA A 347 17.51 -11.04 -6.44
CA ALA A 347 17.47 -11.06 -4.98
C ALA A 347 18.44 -12.09 -4.37
N SER A 348 18.69 -13.21 -5.05
CA SER A 348 19.62 -14.25 -4.59
C SER A 348 21.08 -13.96 -4.91
N SER A 349 21.35 -12.95 -5.75
CA SER A 349 22.71 -12.52 -6.15
C SER A 349 23.29 -11.40 -5.28
N ARG A 350 22.49 -10.87 -4.35
CA ARG A 350 22.87 -9.88 -3.35
C ARG A 350 23.05 -10.56 -2.01
#